data_AF-A0A2T2R975-F1
#
_entry.id   AF-A0A2T2R975-F1
#
_cell.length_a   1.000
_cell.length_b   1.000
_cell.length_c   1.000
_cell.angle_alpha   90.00
_cell.angle_beta   90.00
_cell.angle_gamma   90.00
#
_symmetry.space_group_name_H-M   'P 1'
#
loop_
_entity.id
_entity.type
_entity.pdbx_description
1 polymer ?
#
loop_
_entity_poly.entity_id
_entity_poly.type
_entity_poly.pdbx_seq_one_letter_code
_entity_poly.pdbx_strand_id
1 'polypeptide(L)'
;MAKRWLAGEMAQRLAGYWRQGSAAQRWLFAVGSVLMLAGVAHLVPAAASDLPWVGPVSFRKPTLFGVSFGLTCVTIAWMLAYVRVDRRGQVAVAALLGGGSLVEVAAVSLQAFRGVPSHFNVITGLPPCSRTPPE
;
A
#
# COMPACT_ATOMS: atom_id res chain seq x y z
N MET A 1 -31.37 2.66 11.91
CA MET A 1 -31.32 4.14 11.87
C MET A 1 -29.91 4.68 12.12
N ALA A 2 -29.22 4.28 13.20
CA ALA A 2 -27.85 4.74 13.54
C ALA A 2 -26.78 4.52 12.44
N LYS A 3 -26.81 3.40 11.71
CA LYS A 3 -25.85 3.14 10.61
C LYS A 3 -25.90 4.17 9.47
N ARG A 4 -27.10 4.65 9.09
CA ARG A 4 -27.26 5.65 8.02
C ARG A 4 -26.80 7.04 8.46
N TRP A 5 -26.95 7.33 9.75
CA TRP A 5 -26.48 8.57 10.38
C TRP A 5 -24.94 8.61 10.47
N LEU A 6 -24.33 7.53 10.98
CA LEU A 6 -22.87 7.36 11.00
C LEU A 6 -22.25 7.45 9.59
N ALA A 7 -22.85 6.77 8.61
CA ALA A 7 -22.37 6.83 7.22
C ALA A 7 -22.48 8.25 6.63
N GLY A 8 -23.56 8.99 6.93
CA GLY A 8 -23.75 10.36 6.49
C GLY A 8 -22.72 11.32 7.11
N GLU A 9 -22.43 11.15 8.39
CA GLU A 9 -21.48 12.01 9.13
C GLU A 9 -20.03 11.74 8.73
N MET A 10 -19.67 10.47 8.52
CA MET A 10 -18.38 10.09 7.92
C MET A 10 -18.23 10.66 6.51
N ALA A 11 -19.26 10.55 5.68
CA ALA A 11 -19.24 11.09 4.32
C ALA A 11 -19.09 12.61 4.31
N GLN A 12 -19.77 13.33 5.22
CA GLN A 12 -19.65 14.78 5.33
C GLN A 12 -18.27 15.24 5.84
N ARG A 13 -17.67 14.52 6.80
CA ARG A 13 -16.31 14.81 7.26
C ARG A 13 -15.28 14.56 6.15
N LEU A 14 -15.39 13.44 5.44
CA LEU A 14 -14.54 13.14 4.27
C LEU A 14 -14.72 14.16 3.15
N ALA A 15 -15.97 14.57 2.86
CA ALA A 15 -16.26 15.61 1.87
C ALA A 15 -15.72 16.99 2.29
N GLY A 16 -15.72 17.29 3.59
CA GLY A 16 -15.11 18.50 4.16
C GLY A 16 -13.60 18.54 3.91
N TYR A 17 -12.88 17.45 4.21
CA TYR A 17 -11.46 17.32 3.92
C TYR A 17 -11.16 17.41 2.42
N TRP A 18 -12.01 16.82 1.57
CA TRP A 18 -11.86 16.91 0.12
C TRP A 18 -12.08 18.32 -0.43
N ARG A 19 -13.09 19.05 0.05
CA ARG A 19 -13.42 20.40 -0.46
C ARG A 19 -12.46 21.47 0.04
N GLN A 20 -11.95 21.34 1.26
CA GLN A 20 -11.07 22.35 1.88
C GLN A 20 -9.58 22.02 1.73
N GLY A 21 -9.22 20.76 1.44
CA GLY A 21 -7.84 20.33 1.29
C GLY A 21 -7.17 20.85 0.03
N SER A 22 -5.85 21.05 0.10
CA SER A 22 -5.03 21.43 -1.04
C SER A 22 -5.04 20.35 -2.13
N ALA A 23 -4.67 20.70 -3.36
CA ALA A 23 -4.59 19.72 -4.44
C ALA A 23 -3.66 18.54 -4.12
N ALA A 24 -2.63 18.75 -3.29
CA ALA A 24 -1.71 17.70 -2.87
C ALA A 24 -2.37 16.70 -1.91
N GLN A 25 -3.19 17.20 -0.97
CA GLN A 25 -3.95 16.34 -0.06
C GLN A 25 -4.99 15.50 -0.81
N ARG A 26 -5.73 16.12 -1.74
CA ARG A 26 -6.72 15.41 -2.58
C ARG A 26 -6.05 14.31 -3.39
N TRP A 27 -4.90 14.63 -3.99
CA TRP A 27 -4.14 13.67 -4.76
C TRP A 27 -3.64 12.51 -3.89
N LEU A 28 -3.11 12.76 -2.69
CA LEU A 28 -2.68 11.70 -1.77
C LEU A 28 -3.85 10.83 -1.29
N PHE A 29 -5.02 11.40 -1.01
CA PHE A 29 -6.22 10.62 -0.69
C PHE A 29 -6.65 9.74 -1.87
N ALA A 30 -6.64 10.26 -3.09
CA ALA A 30 -6.99 9.51 -4.28
C ALA A 30 -6.00 8.35 -4.52
N VAL A 31 -4.71 8.65 -4.54
CA VAL A 31 -3.65 7.65 -4.70
C VAL A 31 -3.73 6.61 -3.59
N GLY A 32 -3.84 7.04 -2.33
CA GLY A 32 -3.91 6.13 -1.20
C GLY A 32 -5.10 5.17 -1.28
N SER A 33 -6.27 5.68 -1.68
CA SER A 33 -7.47 4.86 -1.87
C SER A 33 -7.29 3.86 -3.02
N VAL A 34 -6.73 4.30 -4.15
CA VAL A 34 -6.43 3.41 -5.29
C VAL A 34 -5.45 2.31 -4.90
N LEU A 35 -4.40 2.64 -4.17
CA LEU A 35 -3.40 1.67 -3.70
C LEU A 35 -4.00 0.66 -2.72
N MET A 36 -4.84 1.08 -1.79
CA MET A 36 -5.54 0.16 -0.88
C MET A 36 -6.46 -0.78 -1.66
N LEU A 37 -7.25 -0.25 -2.60
CA LEU A 37 -8.14 -1.05 -3.43
C LEU A 37 -7.35 -2.03 -4.31
N ALA A 38 -6.26 -1.60 -4.91
CA ALA A 38 -5.37 -2.46 -5.67
C ALA A 38 -4.76 -3.54 -4.78
N GLY A 39 -4.26 -3.19 -3.60
CA GLY A 39 -3.72 -4.15 -2.63
C GLY A 39 -4.72 -5.24 -2.28
N VAL A 40 -5.97 -4.86 -1.96
CA VAL A 40 -7.05 -5.83 -1.69
C VAL A 40 -7.41 -6.64 -2.94
N ALA A 41 -7.46 -6.01 -4.12
CA ALA A 41 -7.78 -6.69 -5.37
C ALA A 41 -6.76 -7.78 -5.74
N HIS A 42 -5.49 -7.66 -5.33
CA HIS A 42 -4.49 -8.71 -5.51
C HIS A 42 -4.77 -10.00 -4.74
N LEU A 43 -5.69 -9.99 -3.76
CA LEU A 43 -6.17 -11.22 -3.12
C LEU A 43 -6.97 -12.10 -4.08
N VAL A 44 -7.60 -11.52 -5.11
CA VAL A 44 -8.36 -12.27 -6.12
C VAL A 44 -7.45 -13.23 -6.92
N PRO A 45 -6.40 -12.76 -7.62
CA PRO A 45 -5.47 -13.66 -8.29
C PRO A 45 -4.68 -14.53 -7.30
N ALA A 46 -4.45 -14.08 -6.07
CA ALA A 46 -3.84 -14.92 -5.03
C ALA A 46 -4.72 -16.15 -4.70
N ALA A 47 -6.04 -15.96 -4.60
CA ALA A 47 -6.97 -17.05 -4.34
C ALA A 47 -7.27 -17.90 -5.57
N ALA A 48 -7.11 -17.34 -6.77
CA ALA A 48 -7.36 -18.03 -8.04
C ALA A 48 -6.12 -18.78 -8.58
N SER A 49 -4.94 -18.61 -7.99
CA SER A 49 -3.71 -19.30 -8.39
C SER A 49 -3.31 -20.36 -7.39
N ASP A 50 -2.73 -21.46 -7.86
CA ASP A 50 -2.14 -22.51 -7.01
C ASP A 50 -0.78 -22.10 -6.41
N LEU A 51 -0.44 -20.81 -6.51
CA LEU A 51 0.81 -20.27 -5.99
C LEU A 51 0.75 -20.19 -4.46
N PRO A 52 1.80 -20.64 -3.76
CA PRO A 52 1.83 -20.53 -2.31
C PRO A 52 1.88 -19.06 -1.88
N TRP A 53 1.12 -18.71 -0.84
CA TRP A 53 1.16 -17.36 -0.26
C TRP A 53 2.58 -16.96 0.19
N VAL A 54 3.35 -17.94 0.67
CA VAL A 54 4.77 -17.78 1.01
C VAL A 54 5.59 -18.52 -0.05
N GLY A 55 6.25 -17.78 -0.93
CA GLY A 55 7.04 -18.35 -2.00
C GLY A 55 7.72 -17.28 -2.85
N PRO A 56 8.62 -17.69 -3.76
CA PRO A 56 9.37 -16.77 -4.60
C PRO A 56 8.50 -16.05 -5.63
N VAL A 57 7.30 -16.57 -5.94
CA VAL A 57 6.30 -15.91 -6.77
C VAL A 57 5.01 -15.92 -5.98
N SER A 58 4.63 -14.75 -5.46
CA SER A 58 3.46 -14.60 -4.60
C SER A 58 2.87 -13.20 -4.70
N PHE A 59 1.54 -13.14 -4.69
CA PHE A 59 0.76 -11.90 -4.61
C PHE A 59 0.78 -11.25 -3.21
N ARG A 60 1.47 -11.85 -2.23
CA ARG A 60 1.66 -11.27 -0.89
C ARG A 60 2.32 -9.90 -0.93
N LYS A 61 3.38 -9.73 -1.73
CA LYS A 61 4.11 -8.46 -1.84
C LYS A 61 3.20 -7.34 -2.38
N PRO A 62 2.56 -7.45 -3.56
CA PRO A 62 1.70 -6.39 -4.07
C PRO A 62 0.49 -6.12 -3.16
N THR A 63 -0.07 -7.15 -2.51
CA THR A 63 -1.16 -6.98 -1.53
C THR A 63 -0.72 -6.09 -0.36
N LEU A 64 0.37 -6.47 0.32
CA LEU A 64 0.84 -5.76 1.51
C LEU A 64 1.35 -4.36 1.17
N PHE A 65 2.03 -4.19 0.04
CA PHE A 65 2.55 -2.89 -0.39
C PHE A 65 1.40 -1.94 -0.73
N GLY A 66 0.41 -2.40 -1.50
CA GLY A 66 -0.77 -1.60 -1.85
C GLY A 66 -1.54 -1.13 -0.61
N VAL A 67 -1.86 -2.04 0.31
CA VAL A 67 -2.58 -1.69 1.55
C VAL A 67 -1.76 -0.75 2.43
N SER A 68 -0.47 -1.05 2.65
CA SER A 68 0.37 -0.28 3.57
C SER A 68 0.64 1.12 3.04
N PHE A 69 1.15 1.25 1.82
CA PHE A 69 1.41 2.56 1.22
C PHE A 69 0.14 3.35 0.98
N GLY A 70 -0.95 2.67 0.64
CA GLY A 70 -2.25 3.30 0.50
C GLY A 70 -2.74 3.92 1.82
N LEU A 71 -2.68 3.14 2.91
CA LEU A 71 -3.01 3.63 4.26
C LEU A 71 -2.07 4.76 4.70
N THR A 72 -0.77 4.67 4.40
CA THR A 72 0.19 5.73 4.68
C THR A 72 -0.17 7.01 3.93
N CYS A 73 -0.49 6.95 2.63
CA CYS A 73 -0.88 8.12 1.85
C CYS A 73 -2.14 8.79 2.42
N VAL A 74 -3.17 8.01 2.75
CA VAL A 74 -4.40 8.53 3.38
C VAL A 74 -4.10 9.18 4.74
N THR A 75 -3.25 8.53 5.55
CA THR A 75 -2.86 9.04 6.87
C THR A 75 -2.09 10.36 6.75
N ILE A 76 -1.13 10.44 5.84
CA ILE A 76 -0.35 11.68 5.61
C ILE A 76 -1.24 12.79 5.06
N ALA A 77 -2.13 12.50 4.11
CA ALA A 77 -3.10 13.48 3.60
C ALA A 77 -3.97 14.08 4.71
N TRP A 78 -4.41 13.23 5.66
CA TRP A 78 -5.14 13.63 6.85
C TRP A 78 -4.26 14.46 7.81
N MET A 79 -3.03 14.02 8.10
CA MET A 79 -2.11 14.76 8.98
C MET A 79 -1.76 16.16 8.44
N LEU A 80 -1.65 16.31 7.12
CA LEU A 80 -1.43 17.61 6.47
C LEU A 80 -2.56 18.63 6.71
N ALA A 81 -3.73 18.20 7.20
CA ALA A 81 -4.80 19.11 7.62
C ALA A 81 -4.51 19.77 8.98
N TYR A 82 -3.63 19.18 9.79
CA TYR A 82 -3.29 19.65 11.14
C TYR A 82 -1.91 20.31 11.20
N VAL A 83 -1.02 19.98 10.26
CA VAL A 83 0.35 20.49 10.23
C VAL A 83 0.48 21.59 9.17
N ARG A 84 1.06 22.73 9.56
CA ARG A 84 1.39 23.81 8.63
C ARG A 84 2.62 23.43 7.81
N VAL A 85 2.38 22.90 6.62
CA VAL A 85 3.40 22.66 5.59
C VAL A 85 3.18 23.64 4.46
N ASP A 86 4.26 24.27 3.99
CA ASP A 86 4.21 25.17 2.86
C ASP A 86 3.80 24.45 1.56
N ARG A 87 3.40 25.21 0.53
CA ARG A 87 2.89 24.62 -0.70
C ARG A 87 3.91 23.71 -1.39
N ARG A 88 5.20 24.06 -1.35
CA ARG A 88 6.27 23.26 -1.99
C ARG A 88 6.48 21.96 -1.25
N GLY A 89 6.53 21.98 0.09
CA GLY A 89 6.61 20.78 0.90
C GLY A 89 5.42 19.84 0.67
N GLN A 90 4.20 20.36 0.60
CA GLN A 90 3.02 19.53 0.30
C GLN A 90 3.11 18.86 -1.08
N VAL A 91 3.57 19.59 -2.10
CA VAL A 91 3.74 19.04 -3.45
C VAL A 91 4.86 18.00 -3.49
N ALA A 92 5.98 18.26 -2.81
CA ALA A 92 7.10 17.32 -2.72
C ALA A 92 6.69 16.02 -2.01
N VAL A 93 5.99 16.11 -0.87
CA VAL A 93 5.46 14.95 -0.16
C VAL A 93 4.49 14.17 -1.04
N ALA A 94 3.55 14.84 -1.71
CA ALA A 94 2.66 14.17 -2.65
C ALA A 94 3.45 13.45 -3.74
N ALA A 95 4.30 14.15 -4.48
CA ALA A 95 5.06 13.58 -5.58
C ALA A 95 5.95 12.39 -5.15
N LEU A 96 6.72 12.54 -4.08
CA LEU A 96 7.65 11.50 -3.62
C LEU A 96 6.90 10.32 -2.99
N LEU A 97 6.02 10.59 -2.02
CA LEU A 97 5.33 9.52 -1.29
C LEU A 97 4.33 8.82 -2.20
N GLY A 98 3.36 9.54 -2.75
CA GLY A 98 2.33 8.88 -3.55
C GLY A 98 2.86 8.43 -4.91
N GLY A 99 3.80 9.16 -5.51
CA GLY A 99 4.31 8.85 -6.83
C GLY A 99 5.26 7.66 -6.77
N GLY A 100 6.18 7.70 -5.81
CA GLY A 100 7.02 6.56 -5.47
C GLY A 100 6.20 5.32 -5.10
N SER A 101 5.15 5.48 -4.27
CA SER A 101 4.28 4.36 -3.90
C SER A 101 3.54 3.76 -5.10
N LEU A 102 3.05 4.58 -6.03
CA LEU A 102 2.41 4.11 -7.26
C LEU A 102 3.39 3.33 -8.13
N VAL A 103 4.58 3.88 -8.36
CA VAL A 103 5.62 3.23 -9.16
C VAL A 103 6.02 1.89 -8.53
N GLU A 104 6.27 1.89 -7.23
CA GLU A 104 6.68 0.69 -6.50
C GLU A 104 5.60 -0.39 -6.55
N VAL A 105 4.35 -0.04 -6.22
CA VAL A 105 3.22 -0.99 -6.24
C VAL A 105 2.98 -1.52 -7.66
N ALA A 106 3.04 -0.66 -8.68
CA ALA A 106 2.92 -1.09 -10.07
C ALA A 106 4.05 -2.05 -10.45
N ALA A 107 5.29 -1.75 -10.07
CA ALA A 107 6.45 -2.58 -10.37
C ALA A 107 6.36 -3.96 -9.71
N VAL A 108 6.02 -4.05 -8.42
CA VAL A 108 5.86 -5.34 -7.72
C VAL A 108 4.64 -6.12 -8.21
N SER A 109 3.56 -5.44 -8.59
CA SER A 109 2.36 -6.07 -9.16
C SER A 109 2.69 -6.68 -10.51
N LEU A 110 3.34 -5.93 -11.39
CA LEU A 110 3.76 -6.41 -12.70
C LEU A 110 4.75 -7.58 -12.60
N GLN A 111 5.66 -7.56 -11.62
CA GLN A 111 6.53 -8.70 -11.33
C GLN A 111 5.72 -9.95 -10.91
N ALA A 112 4.72 -9.80 -10.03
CA ALA A 112 3.87 -10.90 -9.62
C ALA A 112 3.09 -11.50 -10.80
N PHE A 113 2.52 -10.66 -11.68
CA PHE A 113 1.82 -11.12 -12.88
C PHE A 113 2.74 -11.80 -13.91
N ARG A 114 4.03 -11.43 -13.97
CA ARG A 114 5.00 -12.09 -14.84
C ARG A 114 5.41 -13.48 -14.34
N GLY A 115 5.19 -13.78 -13.06
CA GLY A 115 5.55 -15.06 -12.48
C GLY A 115 7.06 -15.34 -12.44
N VAL A 116 7.92 -14.34 -12.65
CA VAL A 116 9.39 -14.51 -12.66
C VAL A 116 9.94 -14.19 -11.27
N PRO A 117 10.64 -15.14 -10.60
CA PRO A 117 11.34 -14.85 -9.37
C PRO A 117 12.37 -13.74 -9.59
N SER A 118 12.33 -12.67 -8.80
CA SER A 118 13.44 -11.71 -8.78
C SER A 118 14.54 -12.21 -7.83
N HIS A 119 15.78 -11.76 -8.04
CA HIS A 119 16.89 -12.00 -7.11
C HIS A 119 16.64 -11.45 -5.69
N PHE A 120 15.54 -10.73 -5.43
CA PHE A 120 15.10 -10.31 -4.10
C PHE A 120 14.09 -11.28 -3.44
N ASN A 121 13.83 -12.43 -4.05
CA ASN A 121 12.92 -13.46 -3.54
C ASN A 121 13.67 -14.59 -2.81
N VAL A 122 14.92 -14.36 -2.42
CA VAL A 122 15.72 -15.35 -1.70
C VAL A 122 15.38 -15.29 -0.21
N ILE A 123 14.83 -16.37 0.32
CA ILE A 123 14.76 -16.60 1.77
C ILE A 123 16.17 -16.99 2.20
N THR A 124 16.87 -16.10 2.91
CA THR A 124 18.10 -16.47 3.61
C THR A 124 17.75 -17.25 4.86
N GLY A 125 17.54 -18.56 4.71
CA GLY A 125 17.60 -19.49 5.83
C GLY A 125 19.07 -19.67 6.22
N LEU A 126 19.43 -19.31 7.45
CA LEU A 126 20.68 -19.79 8.04
C LEU A 126 20.69 -21.32 7.96
N PRO A 127 21.75 -21.96 7.45
CA PRO A 127 21.81 -23.41 7.46
C PRO A 127 21.70 -23.92 8.91
N PRO A 128 20.96 -25.01 9.17
CA PRO A 128 20.89 -25.59 10.50
C PRO A 128 22.30 -25.98 10.96
N CYS A 129 22.61 -25.70 12.23
CA CYS A 129 23.88 -26.10 12.83
C CYS A 129 23.96 -27.63 12.86
N SER A 130 24.69 -28.23 11.93
CA SER A 130 25.00 -29.65 11.92
C SER A 130 26.04 -29.93 13.02
N ARG A 131 25.60 -30.08 14.26
CA ARG A 131 26.43 -30.59 15.35
C ARG A 131 26.13 -32.09 15.50
N THR A 132 26.77 -32.93 14.69
CA THR A 132 26.87 -34.37 14.96
C THR A 132 27.94 -34.57 16.04
N PRO A 133 27.62 -35.10 17.24
CA PRO A 133 28.65 -35.45 18.21
C PRO A 133 29.50 -36.62 17.67
N PRO A 134 30.81 -36.65 17.94
CA PRO A 134 31.62 -37.83 17.63
C PRO A 134 31.21 -38.99 18.55
N GLU A 135 31.22 -40.20 17.98
CA GLU A 135 30.90 -41.48 18.63
C GLU A 135 31.87 -41.83 19.78
#